data_AF-A0AAU2SK75-F1
#
_entry.id   AF-A0AAU2SK75-F1
#
_cell.length_a   1.000
_cell.length_b   1.000
_cell.length_c   1.000
_cell.angle_alpha   90.00
_cell.angle_beta   90.00
_cell.angle_gamma   90.00
#
_symmetry.space_group_name_H-M   'P 1'
#
loop_
_entity.id
_entity.type
_entity.pdbx_description
1 polymer ?
#
loop_
_entity_poly.entity_id
_entity_poly.type
_entity_poly.pdbx_seq_one_letter_code
_entity_poly.pdbx_strand_id
1 'polypeptide(L)'
;MNVQGQILSEIAKYILGAVRKVLPDPPDDVSVVDNFFDLGGDSQSAVELLTVVESAYPVVFPIETLFASGNLADVIRECEQGLG
;
A
#
# COMPACT_ATOMS: atom_id res chain seq x y z
N MET A 1 -3.33 18.72 20.95
CA MET A 1 -3.59 18.94 19.50
C MET A 1 -3.60 17.57 18.87
N ASN A 2 -4.72 16.86 18.90
CA ASN A 2 -4.82 15.53 18.28
C ASN A 2 -5.78 15.64 17.10
N VAL A 3 -5.22 15.81 15.92
CA VAL A 3 -5.92 15.62 14.65
C VAL A 3 -6.04 14.11 14.40
N GLN A 4 -6.89 13.45 15.19
CA GLN A 4 -7.50 12.18 14.79
C GLN A 4 -8.47 12.50 13.66
N GLY A 5 -7.97 12.50 12.43
CA GLY A 5 -8.78 12.88 11.28
C GLY A 5 -8.03 13.12 9.99
N GLN A 6 -6.88 12.48 9.75
CA GLN A 6 -6.44 12.33 8.37
C GLN A 6 -7.40 11.34 7.70
N ILE A 7 -8.37 11.88 6.96
CA ILE A 7 -9.25 11.08 6.11
C ILE A 7 -8.34 10.44 5.07
N LEU A 8 -7.99 9.18 5.30
CA LEU A 8 -7.34 8.37 4.28
C LEU A 8 -8.29 8.26 3.08
N SER A 9 -7.73 8.40 1.88
CA SER A 9 -8.48 8.16 0.66
C SER A 9 -9.00 6.72 0.61
N GLU A 10 -10.02 6.47 -0.21
CA GLU A 10 -10.54 5.11 -0.37
C GLU A 10 -9.47 4.16 -0.93
N ILE A 11 -8.61 4.64 -1.83
CA ILE A 11 -7.49 3.86 -2.36
C ILE A 11 -6.44 3.58 -1.29
N ALA A 12 -6.11 4.54 -0.42
CA ALA A 12 -5.19 4.31 0.69
C ALA A 12 -5.72 3.23 1.65
N LYS A 13 -6.99 3.32 2.05
CA LYS A 13 -7.63 2.30 2.90
C LYS A 13 -7.61 0.92 2.25
N TYR A 14 -7.90 0.86 0.95
CA TYR A 14 -7.87 -0.39 0.21
C TYR A 14 -6.45 -0.98 0.15
N ILE A 15 -5.44 -0.18 -0.18
CA ILE A 15 -4.04 -0.62 -0.25
C ILE A 15 -3.59 -1.14 1.11
N LEU A 16 -3.88 -0.46 2.22
CA LEU A 16 -3.55 -0.96 3.57
C LEU A 16 -4.24 -2.30 3.87
N GLY A 17 -5.50 -2.45 3.46
CA GLY A 17 -6.22 -3.72 3.58
C GLY A 17 -5.61 -4.83 2.71
N ALA A 18 -5.18 -4.49 1.48
CA ALA A 18 -4.54 -5.42 0.56
C ALA A 18 -3.15 -5.85 1.07
N VAL A 19 -2.36 -4.93 1.62
CA VAL A 19 -1.07 -5.24 2.27
C VAL A 19 -1.28 -6.30 3.35
N ARG A 20 -2.23 -6.11 4.27
CA ARG A 20 -2.52 -7.09 5.32
C ARG A 20 -2.95 -8.46 4.77
N LYS A 21 -3.57 -8.50 3.59
CA LYS A 21 -4.05 -9.73 2.97
C LYS A 21 -2.93 -10.55 2.33
N VAL A 22 -1.91 -9.90 1.78
CA VAL A 22 -0.82 -10.56 1.04
C VAL A 22 0.37 -10.93 1.92
N LEU A 23 0.47 -10.33 3.11
CA LEU A 23 1.53 -10.66 4.05
C LEU A 23 1.27 -12.03 4.72
N PRO A 24 2.32 -12.85 4.89
CA PRO A 24 2.17 -14.17 5.52
C PRO A 24 1.89 -14.10 7.02
N ASP A 25 2.40 -13.09 7.72
CA ASP A 25 2.17 -12.81 9.14
C ASP A 25 1.98 -11.29 9.35
N PRO A 26 0.78 -10.75 9.02
CA PRO A 26 0.53 -9.32 9.05
C PRO A 26 0.45 -8.80 10.50
N PRO A 27 0.99 -7.60 10.79
CA PRO A 27 0.76 -6.95 12.08
C PRO A 27 -0.72 -6.57 12.27
N ASP A 28 -1.09 -6.34 13.52
CA ASP A 28 -2.45 -5.91 13.88
C ASP A 28 -2.85 -4.60 13.18
N ASP A 29 -1.93 -3.63 13.16
CA ASP A 29 -2.10 -2.34 12.52
C ASP A 29 -1.05 -2.14 11.41
N VAL A 30 -1.51 -1.63 10.26
CA VAL A 30 -0.66 -1.18 9.15
C VAL A 30 -0.98 0.27 8.87
N SER A 31 0.05 1.10 8.87
CA SER A 31 -0.01 2.54 8.64
C SER A 31 0.54 2.90 7.26
N VAL A 32 0.12 4.04 6.72
CA VAL A 32 0.64 4.56 5.45
C VAL A 32 2.13 4.88 5.51
N VAL A 33 2.70 5.12 6.70
CA VAL A 33 4.13 5.44 6.83
C VAL A 33 5.01 4.20 7.01
N ASP A 34 4.41 3.01 7.06
CA ASP A 34 5.15 1.77 7.25
C ASP A 34 5.88 1.39 5.95
N ASN A 35 7.02 0.73 6.14
CA ASN A 35 7.75 0.12 5.03
C ASN A 35 7.24 -1.31 4.81
N PHE A 36 6.75 -1.61 3.61
CA PHE A 36 6.22 -2.92 3.23
C PHE A 36 7.15 -4.09 3.54
N PHE A 37 8.47 -3.93 3.34
CA PHE A 37 9.44 -4.99 3.60
C PHE A 37 9.72 -5.16 5.10
N ASP A 38 9.64 -4.08 5.88
CA ASP A 38 9.75 -4.15 7.35
C ASP A 38 8.53 -4.85 7.98
N LEU A 39 7.38 -4.81 7.28
CA LEU A 39 6.18 -5.57 7.66
C LEU A 39 6.25 -7.07 7.30
N GLY A 40 7.38 -7.54 6.76
CA GLY A 40 7.55 -8.93 6.33
C GLY A 40 7.15 -9.18 4.87
N GLY A 41 6.94 -8.12 4.09
CA GLY A 41 6.76 -8.21 2.66
C GLY A 41 8.01 -8.68 1.93
N ASP A 42 7.82 -9.34 0.81
CA ASP A 42 8.85 -9.88 -0.07
C ASP A 42 8.46 -9.69 -1.54
N SER A 43 9.24 -10.24 -2.47
CA SER A 43 8.95 -10.13 -3.90
C SER A 43 7.66 -10.82 -4.31
N GLN A 44 7.29 -11.92 -3.64
CA GLN A 44 6.08 -12.68 -3.97
C GLN A 44 4.84 -11.92 -3.54
N SER A 45 4.80 -11.46 -2.29
CA SER A 45 3.72 -10.65 -1.73
C SER A 45 3.61 -9.27 -2.42
N ALA A 46 4.72 -8.69 -2.92
CA ALA A 46 4.69 -7.48 -3.73
C ALA A 46 3.97 -7.68 -5.08
N VAL A 47 4.25 -8.80 -5.77
CA VAL A 47 3.55 -9.16 -7.02
C VAL A 47 2.06 -9.45 -6.77
N GLU A 48 1.75 -10.09 -5.64
CA GLU A 48 0.37 -10.31 -5.24
C GLU A 48 -0.34 -9.00 -4.92
N LEU A 49 0.32 -8.07 -4.21
CA LEU A 49 -0.21 -6.74 -3.91
C LEU A 49 -0.54 -5.96 -5.19
N LEU A 50 0.38 -5.95 -6.15
CA LEU A 50 0.15 -5.37 -7.47
C LEU A 50 -1.12 -5.94 -8.10
N THR A 51 -1.23 -7.27 -8.16
CA THR A 51 -2.36 -7.95 -8.79
C THR A 51 -3.69 -7.60 -8.11
N VAL A 52 -3.70 -7.57 -6.78
CA VAL A 52 -4.89 -7.25 -5.99
C VAL A 52 -5.31 -5.79 -6.19
N VAL A 53 -4.37 -4.84 -6.15
CA VAL A 53 -4.67 -3.42 -6.29
C VAL A 53 -5.18 -3.08 -7.69
N GLU A 54 -4.51 -3.54 -8.74
CA GLU A 54 -4.91 -3.31 -10.13
C GLU A 54 -6.25 -3.99 -10.48
N SER A 55 -6.63 -5.05 -9.75
CA SER A 55 -7.94 -5.70 -9.94
C SER A 55 -9.12 -4.88 -9.39
N ALA A 56 -8.88 -4.00 -8.42
CA ALA A 56 -9.93 -3.25 -7.72
C ALA A 56 -10.00 -1.78 -8.14
N TYR A 57 -8.87 -1.21 -8.56
CA TYR A 57 -8.79 0.18 -9.04
C TYR A 57 -8.13 0.21 -10.41
N PRO A 58 -8.57 1.11 -11.31
CA PRO A 58 -7.93 1.33 -12.60
C PRO A 58 -6.65 2.16 -12.45
N VAL A 59 -5.74 1.72 -11.58
CA VAL A 59 -4.41 2.32 -11.36
C VAL A 59 -3.33 1.40 -11.91
N VAL A 60 -2.20 1.99 -12.27
CA VAL A 60 -0.96 1.24 -12.46
C VAL A 60 -0.26 1.21 -11.12
N PHE A 61 -0.05 0.03 -10.55
CA PHE A 61 0.62 -0.07 -9.25
C PHE A 61 2.12 0.24 -9.42
N PRO A 62 2.68 1.19 -8.66
CA PRO A 62 4.06 1.65 -8.82
C PRO A 62 5.04 0.67 -8.14
N ILE A 63 5.21 -0.50 -8.75
CA ILE A 63 6.05 -1.57 -8.21
C ILE A 63 7.51 -1.16 -8.07
N GLU A 64 8.01 -0.30 -8.97
CA GLU A 64 9.36 0.25 -8.90
C GLU A 64 9.54 1.13 -7.65
N THR A 65 8.56 1.96 -7.33
CA THR A 65 8.53 2.82 -6.13
C THR A 65 8.46 1.98 -4.86
N LEU A 66 7.65 0.91 -4.88
CA LEU A 66 7.62 -0.06 -3.78
C LEU A 66 9.00 -0.66 -3.56
N PHE A 67 9.69 -1.15 -4.59
CA PHE A 67 11.03 -1.73 -4.43
C PHE A 67 12.11 -0.70 -4.05
N ALA A 68 12.00 0.54 -4.54
CA ALA A 68 13.00 1.58 -4.29
C ALA A 68 12.94 2.14 -2.86
N SER A 69 11.72 2.37 -2.34
CA SER A 69 11.50 3.03 -1.05
C SER A 69 10.98 2.08 0.03
N GLY A 70 10.20 1.08 -0.34
CA GLY A 70 9.35 0.27 0.54
C GLY A 70 8.22 1.05 1.21
N ASN A 71 8.15 2.39 1.07
CA ASN A 71 7.23 3.23 1.82
C ASN A 71 5.83 3.22 1.20
N LEU A 72 4.84 2.79 1.98
CA LEU A 72 3.45 2.72 1.52
C LEU A 72 2.87 4.09 1.16
N ALA A 73 3.32 5.17 1.79
CA ALA A 73 2.83 6.52 1.51
C ALA A 73 3.22 6.98 0.10
N ASP A 74 4.43 6.62 -0.35
CA ASP A 74 4.91 6.96 -1.69
C ASP A 74 4.13 6.18 -2.76
N VAL A 75 3.92 4.88 -2.53
CA VAL A 75 3.12 4.01 -3.38
C VAL A 75 1.67 4.53 -3.50
N ILE A 76 1.04 4.84 -2.37
CA ILE A 76 -0.34 5.36 -2.34
C ILE A 76 -0.44 6.68 -3.11
N ARG A 77 0.51 7.60 -2.87
CA ARG A 77 0.53 8.90 -3.53
C ARG A 77 0.65 8.77 -5.06
N GLU A 78 1.47 7.86 -5.54
CA GLU A 78 1.62 7.61 -6.99
C GLU A 78 0.38 6.95 -7.59
N CYS A 79 -0.24 5.99 -6.91
CA CYS A 79 -1.52 5.42 -7.31
C CYS A 79 -2.63 6.50 -7.43
N GLU A 80 -2.67 7.44 -6.48
CA GLU A 80 -3.62 8.56 -6.49
C GLU A 80 -3.38 9.52 -7.65
N GLN A 81 -2.12 9.82 -7.97
CA GLN A 81 -1.75 10.70 -9.08
C GLN A 81 -2.09 10.09 -10.45
N GLY A 82 -2.06 8.76 -10.56
CA GLY A 82 -2.45 8.04 -11.77
C GLY A 82 -3.95 8.05 -12.08
N LEU A 83 -4.80 8.48 -11.13
CA LEU A 83 -6.27 8.58 -11.29
C LEU A 83 -6.76 9.96 -11.80
N GLY A 84 -5.83 10.82 -12.25
CA GLY A 84 -6.10 12.17 -12.75
C GLY A 84 -6.58 12.26 -14.20
#